data_AF-A0A6M2D038-F1
#
_entry.id   AF-A0A6M2D038-F1
#
_cell.length_a   1.000
_cell.length_b   1.000
_cell.length_c   1.000
_cell.angle_alpha   90.00
_cell.angle_beta   90.00
_cell.angle_gamma   90.00
#
_symmetry.space_group_name_H-M   'P 1'
#
loop_
_entity.id
_entity.type
_entity.pdbx_description
1 polymer ?
#
loop_
_entity_poly.entity_id
_entity_poly.type
_entity_poly.pdbx_seq_one_letter_code
_entity_poly.pdbx_strand_id
1 'polypeptide(L)'
;MHAFVLSHFTYEAAMHNWSRAESETLNVLLRKVIKKVLGLPIHTSTERLLELGIHNTLEEIAEAQERAQFARLSTTRSGRMILQELGQHPIAIRRNYNDIPDNIRETITVSPIPRNMHPEHNVGRRVARARTILRQVSN
;
A
#
# COMPACT_ATOMS: atom_id res chain seq x y z
N MET A 1 -1.04 -1.44 16.20
CA MET A 1 -2.36 -0.79 16.39
C MET A 1 -2.49 0.50 15.58
N HIS A 2 -1.53 1.44 15.67
CA HIS A 2 -1.47 2.65 14.85
C HIS A 2 -1.68 2.41 13.35
N ALA A 3 -0.85 1.54 12.76
CA ALA A 3 -0.90 1.22 11.33
C ALA A 3 -2.24 0.61 10.91
N PHE A 4 -2.88 -0.20 11.77
CA PHE A 4 -4.16 -0.85 11.43
C PHE A 4 -5.29 0.17 11.30
N VAL A 5 -5.42 1.09 12.26
CA VAL A 5 -6.45 2.14 12.20
C VAL A 5 -6.18 3.07 11.03
N LEU A 6 -4.92 3.47 10.82
CA LEU A 6 -4.56 4.32 9.69
C LEU A 6 -4.89 3.64 8.35
N SER A 7 -4.59 2.35 8.20
CA SER A 7 -4.89 1.57 6.98
C SER A 7 -6.37 1.55 6.65
N HIS A 8 -7.22 1.37 7.66
CA HIS A 8 -8.67 1.35 7.48
C HIS A 8 -9.20 2.74 7.10
N PHE A 9 -8.76 3.78 7.81
CA PHE A 9 -9.08 5.17 7.47
C PHE A 9 -8.61 5.54 6.06
N THR A 10 -7.39 5.16 5.67
CA THR A 10 -6.84 5.45 4.33
C THR A 10 -7.57 4.73 3.20
N TYR A 11 -8.21 3.60 3.48
CA TYR A 11 -8.93 2.86 2.45
C TYR A 11 -10.36 3.36 2.30
N GLU A 12 -11.10 3.47 3.41
CA GLU A 12 -12.53 3.82 3.37
C GLU A 12 -12.76 5.33 3.32
N ALA A 13 -12.05 6.10 4.16
CA ALA A 13 -12.32 7.53 4.29
C ALA A 13 -11.69 8.34 3.15
N ALA A 14 -10.59 7.88 2.53
CA ALA A 14 -9.90 8.62 1.47
C ALA A 14 -10.67 8.69 0.14
N MET A 15 -11.57 7.72 -0.12
CA MET A 15 -12.23 7.57 -1.43
C MET A 15 -13.67 8.12 -1.44
N HIS A 16 -14.21 8.46 -0.28
CA HIS A 16 -15.59 8.92 -0.14
C HIS A 16 -15.65 10.45 -0.15
N ASN A 17 -16.68 11.01 -0.80
CA ASN A 17 -16.88 12.45 -0.84
C ASN A 17 -17.68 12.91 0.38
N TRP A 18 -16.96 13.18 1.47
CA TRP A 18 -17.54 13.61 2.73
C TRP A 18 -18.01 15.06 2.69
N SER A 19 -19.10 15.36 3.39
CA SER A 19 -19.41 16.74 3.75
C SER A 19 -18.35 17.29 4.71
N ARG A 20 -18.21 18.61 4.75
CA ARG A 20 -17.26 19.28 5.65
C ARG A 20 -17.45 18.89 7.13
N ALA A 21 -18.69 18.69 7.56
CA ALA A 21 -19.00 18.32 8.93
C ALA A 21 -18.57 16.88 9.26
N GLU A 22 -18.73 15.95 8.30
CA GLU A 22 -18.30 14.57 8.44
C GLU A 22 -16.77 14.46 8.45
N SER A 23 -16.08 15.19 7.55
CA SER A 23 -14.62 15.24 7.53
C SER A 23 -14.04 15.73 8.85
N GLU A 24 -14.61 16.79 9.44
CA GLU A 24 -14.15 17.28 10.74
C GLU A 24 -14.39 16.25 11.85
N THR A 25 -15.51 15.54 11.80
CA THR A 25 -15.81 14.46 12.75
C THR A 25 -14.78 13.32 12.66
N LEU A 26 -14.42 12.92 11.43
CA LEU A 26 -13.39 11.92 11.18
C LEU A 26 -12.01 12.39 11.65
N ASN A 27 -11.64 13.65 11.39
CA ASN A 27 -10.41 14.26 11.88
C ASN A 27 -10.36 14.27 13.41
N VAL A 28 -11.47 14.56 14.10
CA VAL A 28 -11.56 14.47 15.57
C VAL A 28 -11.35 13.03 16.05
N LEU A 29 -11.97 12.03 15.40
CA LEU A 29 -11.77 10.62 15.74
C LEU A 29 -10.32 10.21 15.54
N LEU A 30 -9.71 10.60 14.43
CA LEU A 30 -8.31 10.33 14.13
C LEU A 30 -7.40 10.90 15.23
N ARG A 31 -7.56 12.18 15.59
CA ARG A 31 -6.79 12.81 16.69
C ARG A 31 -6.97 12.07 18.02
N LYS A 32 -8.18 11.62 18.35
CA LYS A 32 -8.45 10.84 19.58
C LYS A 32 -7.71 9.49 19.57
N VAL A 33 -7.72 8.79 18.45
CA VAL A 33 -6.99 7.52 18.28
C VAL A 33 -5.49 7.77 18.41
N ILE A 34 -4.95 8.78 17.74
CA ILE A 34 -3.51 9.11 17.78
C ILE A 34 -3.07 9.40 19.21
N LYS A 35 -3.80 10.26 19.93
CA LYS A 35 -3.54 10.54 21.35
C LYS A 35 -3.54 9.26 22.18
N LYS A 36 -4.53 8.39 21.98
CA LYS A 36 -4.65 7.11 22.71
C LYS A 36 -3.48 6.17 22.41
N VAL A 37 -3.08 6.06 21.15
CA VAL A 37 -1.96 5.22 20.71
C VAL A 37 -0.63 5.70 21.27
N LEU A 38 -0.43 7.02 21.34
CA LEU A 38 0.77 7.65 21.89
C LEU A 38 0.79 7.69 23.43
N GLY A 39 -0.27 7.21 24.09
CA GLY A 39 -0.41 7.29 25.55
C GLY A 39 -0.62 8.70 26.08
N LEU A 40 -1.07 9.63 25.22
CA LEU A 40 -1.30 11.02 25.58
C LEU A 40 -2.70 11.21 26.19
N PRO A 41 -2.85 12.11 27.17
CA PRO A 41 -4.16 12.51 27.65
C PRO A 41 -5.05 13.08 26.53
N ILE A 42 -6.36 12.87 26.64
CA ILE A 42 -7.32 13.31 25.59
C ILE A 42 -7.30 14.83 25.37
N HIS A 43 -6.95 15.58 26.43
CA HIS A 43 -6.86 17.03 26.48
C HIS A 43 -5.50 17.59 26.02
N THR A 44 -4.56 16.76 25.57
CA THR A 44 -3.32 17.25 24.95
C THR A 44 -3.63 18.16 23.76
N SER A 45 -2.89 19.26 23.60
CA SER A 45 -3.09 20.24 22.54
C SER A 45 -3.08 19.56 21.16
N THR A 46 -4.17 19.74 20.41
CA THR A 46 -4.31 19.22 19.05
C THR A 46 -3.42 19.99 18.07
N GLU A 47 -3.31 21.31 18.24
CA GLU A 47 -2.51 22.19 17.38
C GLU A 47 -1.04 21.78 17.41
N ARG A 48 -0.46 21.63 18.61
CA ARG A 48 0.92 21.14 18.76
C ARG A 48 1.11 19.74 18.20
N LEU A 49 0.11 18.86 18.33
CA LEU A 49 0.16 17.51 17.75
C LEU A 49 0.19 17.52 16.22
N LEU A 50 -0.47 18.49 15.58
CA LEU A 50 -0.44 18.68 14.13
C LEU A 50 0.88 19.33 13.69
N GLU A 51 1.38 20.34 14.42
CA GLU A 51 2.67 20.99 14.13
C GLU A 51 3.85 20.01 14.17
N LEU A 52 3.77 18.97 15.03
CA LEU A 52 4.77 17.92 15.10
C LEU A 52 4.75 16.97 13.88
N GLY A 53 3.72 17.03 13.03
CA GLY A 53 3.61 16.17 11.84
C GLY A 53 3.45 14.68 12.16
N ILE A 54 2.99 14.34 13.38
CA ILE A 54 2.91 12.94 13.84
C ILE A 54 1.80 12.16 13.13
N HIS A 55 0.78 12.86 12.64
CA HIS A 55 -0.35 12.27 11.92
C HIS A 55 -0.85 13.23 10.85
N ASN A 56 -1.29 12.67 9.73
CA ASN A 56 -1.89 13.42 8.65
C ASN A 56 -3.38 13.67 8.94
N THR A 57 -3.94 14.73 8.35
CA THR A 57 -5.39 14.94 8.30
C THR A 57 -6.05 14.00 7.29
N LEU A 58 -7.39 13.91 7.34
CA LEU A 58 -8.15 13.16 6.35
C LEU A 58 -7.90 13.67 4.93
N GLU A 59 -7.81 14.99 4.76
CA GLU A 59 -7.58 15.64 3.48
C GLU A 59 -6.21 15.29 2.90
N GLU A 60 -5.16 15.31 3.74
CA GLU A 60 -3.81 14.90 3.35
C GLU A 60 -3.75 13.41 2.99
N ILE A 61 -4.48 12.56 3.72
CA ILE A 61 -4.60 11.14 3.42
C ILE A 61 -5.31 10.92 2.08
N ALA A 62 -6.41 11.63 1.84
CA ALA A 62 -7.17 11.55 0.60
C ALA A 62 -6.32 11.99 -0.60
N GLU A 63 -5.64 13.13 -0.49
CA GLU A 63 -4.74 13.64 -1.52
C GLU A 63 -3.58 12.68 -1.81
N ALA A 64 -2.94 12.14 -0.77
CA ALA A 64 -1.86 11.17 -0.93
C ALA A 64 -2.34 9.91 -1.66
N GLN A 65 -3.54 9.44 -1.32
CA GLN A 65 -4.13 8.26 -1.93
C GLN A 65 -4.54 8.51 -3.38
N GLU A 66 -5.14 9.66 -3.68
CA GLU A 66 -5.47 10.09 -5.04
C GLU A 66 -4.21 10.12 -5.92
N ARG A 67 -3.13 10.77 -5.44
CA ARG A 67 -1.84 10.80 -6.12
C ARG A 67 -1.27 9.41 -6.37
N ALA A 68 -1.34 8.52 -5.37
CA ALA A 68 -0.87 7.15 -5.51
C ALA A 68 -1.65 6.37 -6.59
N GLN A 69 -2.98 6.53 -6.62
CA GLN A 69 -3.82 5.90 -7.64
C GLN A 69 -3.55 6.49 -9.02
N PHE A 70 -3.40 7.80 -9.14
CA PHE A 70 -3.08 8.48 -10.38
C PHE A 70 -1.71 8.03 -10.95
N ALA A 71 -0.69 7.95 -10.09
CA ALA A 71 0.62 7.41 -10.46
C ALA A 71 0.51 5.95 -10.91
N ARG A 72 -0.23 5.12 -10.17
CA ARG A 72 -0.46 3.71 -10.54
C ARG A 72 -1.13 3.60 -11.91
N LEU A 73 -2.21 4.34 -12.17
CA LEU A 73 -2.91 4.34 -13.45
C LEU A 73 -1.98 4.76 -14.60
N SER A 74 -1.11 5.73 -14.35
CA SER A 74 -0.13 6.21 -15.34
C SER A 74 0.85 5.11 -15.79
N THR A 75 1.14 4.11 -14.94
CA THR A 75 2.10 3.04 -15.28
C THR A 75 1.58 2.05 -16.32
N THR A 76 0.27 1.80 -16.36
CA THR A 76 -0.34 0.72 -17.15
C THR A 76 -1.00 1.24 -18.43
N ARG A 77 -1.10 0.40 -19.47
CA ARG A 77 -1.78 0.78 -20.72
C ARG A 77 -3.25 1.12 -20.48
N SER A 78 -3.98 0.23 -19.81
CA SER A 78 -5.40 0.43 -19.50
C SER A 78 -5.62 1.64 -18.59
N GLY A 79 -4.77 1.84 -17.58
CA GLY A 79 -4.87 3.01 -16.71
C GLY A 79 -4.64 4.33 -17.44
N ARG A 80 -3.68 4.39 -18.38
CA ARG A 80 -3.49 5.57 -19.24
C ARG A 80 -4.70 5.87 -20.13
N MET A 81 -5.38 4.84 -20.64
CA MET A 81 -6.61 5.03 -21.41
C MET A 81 -7.72 5.65 -20.54
N ILE A 82 -7.91 5.14 -19.32
CA ILE A 82 -8.88 5.70 -18.37
C ILE A 82 -8.56 7.18 -18.07
N LEU A 83 -7.30 7.50 -17.81
CA LEU A 83 -6.90 8.89 -17.55
C LEU A 83 -7.17 9.80 -18.76
N GLN A 84 -6.89 9.32 -19.98
CA GLN A 84 -7.17 10.06 -21.20
C GLN A 84 -8.68 10.33 -21.40
N GLU A 85 -9.53 9.34 -21.12
CA GLU A 85 -11.00 9.52 -21.15
C GLU A 85 -11.50 10.56 -20.14
N LEU A 86 -10.85 10.64 -18.98
CA LEU A 86 -11.11 11.65 -17.96
C LEU A 86 -10.48 13.03 -18.27
N GLY A 87 -9.84 13.19 -19.43
CA GLY A 87 -9.15 14.43 -19.82
C GLY A 87 -7.88 14.70 -19.03
N GLN A 88 -7.34 13.70 -18.33
CA GLN A 88 -6.15 13.80 -17.50
C GLN A 88 -4.91 13.28 -18.24
N HIS A 89 -3.79 13.97 -18.10
CA HIS A 89 -2.52 13.54 -18.68
C HIS A 89 -1.77 12.61 -17.72
N PRO A 90 -1.42 11.38 -18.14
CA PRO A 90 -0.65 10.47 -17.30
C PRO A 90 0.69 11.08 -16.85
N ILE A 91 1.11 10.75 -15.63
CA ILE A 91 2.45 11.10 -15.15
C ILE A 91 3.47 10.43 -16.08
N ALA A 92 4.40 11.22 -16.60
CA ALA A 92 5.57 10.73 -17.31
C ALA A 92 6.50 10.00 -16.34
N ILE A 93 6.22 8.72 -16.11
CA ILE A 93 7.09 7.89 -15.28
C ILE A 93 8.30 7.54 -16.13
N ARG A 94 9.41 8.26 -15.90
CA ARG A 94 10.72 7.87 -16.43
C ARG A 94 11.03 6.49 -15.87
N ARG A 95 10.88 5.48 -16.72
CA ARG A 95 11.33 4.13 -16.44
C ARG A 95 12.85 4.14 -16.51
N ASN A 96 13.49 4.50 -15.40
CA ASN A 96 14.94 4.33 -15.23
C ASN A 96 15.26 2.87 -14.91
N TYR A 97 14.73 1.94 -15.71
CA TYR A 97 15.15 0.55 -15.65
C TYR A 97 16.36 0.42 -16.56
N ASN A 98 17.52 0.20 -15.97
CA ASN A 98 18.62 -0.38 -16.72
C ASN A 98 18.31 -1.87 -16.85
N ASP A 99 18.45 -2.41 -18.05
CA ASP A 99 18.35 -3.86 -18.22
C ASP A 99 19.40 -4.55 -17.35
N ILE A 100 18.98 -5.63 -16.69
CA ILE A 100 19.91 -6.49 -15.96
C ILE A 100 20.84 -7.11 -17.01
N PRO A 101 22.17 -6.94 -16.88
CA PRO A 101 23.15 -7.59 -17.74
C PRO A 101 22.89 -9.09 -17.85
N ASP A 102 23.06 -9.66 -19.03
CA ASP A 102 22.66 -11.04 -19.32
C ASP A 102 23.36 -12.05 -18.40
N ASN A 103 24.63 -11.81 -18.07
CA ASN A 103 25.39 -12.64 -17.13
C ASN A 103 24.76 -12.72 -15.73
N ILE A 104 24.10 -11.65 -15.26
CA ILE A 104 23.38 -11.66 -13.98
C ILE A 104 22.01 -12.31 -14.18
N ARG A 105 21.31 -11.97 -15.27
CA ARG A 105 19.97 -12.51 -15.57
C ARG A 105 19.97 -14.03 -15.64
N GLU A 106 20.97 -14.62 -16.26
CA GLU A 106 21.13 -16.08 -16.42
C GLU A 106 21.38 -16.80 -15.09
N THR A 107 21.92 -16.10 -14.07
CA THR A 107 22.14 -16.66 -12.73
C THR A 107 20.90 -16.59 -11.83
N ILE A 108 19.92 -15.74 -12.15
CA ILE A 108 18.70 -15.60 -11.36
C ILE A 108 17.72 -16.73 -11.72
N THR A 109 17.58 -17.71 -10.82
CA THR A 109 16.58 -18.78 -10.96
C THR A 109 15.36 -18.49 -10.08
N VAL A 110 14.21 -18.20 -10.69
CA VAL A 110 12.93 -18.01 -9.96
C VAL A 110 12.04 -19.23 -10.16
N SER A 111 11.81 -19.98 -9.08
CA SER A 111 10.87 -21.11 -9.10
C SER A 111 9.42 -20.62 -9.15
N PRO A 112 8.54 -21.25 -9.96
CA PRO A 112 7.15 -20.83 -10.06
C PRO A 112 6.40 -21.04 -8.75
N ILE A 113 5.49 -20.13 -8.40
CA ILE A 113 4.64 -20.24 -7.20
C ILE A 113 3.80 -21.53 -7.28
N PRO A 114 3.75 -22.36 -6.22
CA PRO A 114 2.96 -23.59 -6.23
C PRO A 114 1.47 -23.30 -6.44
N ARG A 115 0.88 -23.94 -7.46
CA ARG A 115 -0.57 -23.92 -7.72
C ARG A 115 -1.24 -25.12 -7.04
N ASN A 116 -2.49 -24.96 -6.61
CA ASN A 116 -3.33 -26.03 -6.02
C ASN A 116 -2.69 -26.72 -4.81
N MET A 117 -2.15 -25.94 -3.86
CA MET A 117 -1.41 -26.43 -2.70
C MET A 117 -2.09 -25.99 -1.39
N HIS A 118 -3.17 -26.69 -1.00
CA HIS A 118 -3.88 -26.40 0.25
C HIS A 118 -2.99 -26.63 1.48
N PRO A 119 -3.00 -25.75 2.50
CA PRO A 119 -2.13 -25.83 3.68
C PRO A 119 -2.44 -27.03 4.59
N GLU A 120 -3.66 -27.55 4.58
CA GLU A 120 -4.01 -28.73 5.39
C GLU A 120 -4.00 -30.00 4.54
N HIS A 121 -4.87 -30.10 3.53
CA HIS A 121 -5.07 -31.34 2.76
C HIS A 121 -3.90 -31.82 1.87
N ASN A 122 -2.97 -30.94 1.45
CA ASN A 122 -1.94 -31.31 0.46
C ASN A 122 -0.54 -31.55 1.07
N VAL A 123 -0.46 -32.14 2.27
CA VAL A 123 0.81 -32.36 3.01
C VAL A 123 1.88 -33.03 2.15
N GLY A 124 1.53 -34.14 1.48
CA GLY A 124 2.48 -34.90 0.66
C GLY A 124 3.08 -34.08 -0.48
N ARG A 125 2.25 -33.24 -1.15
CA ARG A 125 2.72 -32.34 -2.22
C ARG A 125 3.67 -31.26 -1.69
N ARG A 126 3.39 -30.73 -0.48
CA ARG A 126 4.27 -29.75 0.17
C ARG A 126 5.62 -30.37 0.54
N VAL A 127 5.63 -31.57 1.12
CA VAL A 127 6.86 -32.28 1.49
C VAL A 127 7.69 -32.64 0.26
N ALA A 128 7.05 -33.15 -0.80
CA ALA A 128 7.75 -33.45 -2.05
C ALA A 128 8.39 -32.19 -2.66
N ARG A 129 7.66 -31.07 -2.67
CA ARG A 129 8.18 -29.79 -3.15
C ARG A 129 9.33 -29.26 -2.29
N ALA A 130 9.23 -29.32 -0.97
CA ALA A 130 10.31 -28.92 -0.07
C ALA A 130 11.59 -29.73 -0.33
N ARG A 131 11.46 -31.05 -0.55
CA ARG A 131 12.59 -31.91 -0.94
C ARG A 131 13.21 -31.50 -2.27
N THR A 132 12.40 -31.18 -3.28
CA THR A 132 12.91 -30.70 -4.58
C THR A 132 13.66 -29.39 -4.45
N ILE A 133 13.12 -28.42 -3.70
CA ILE A 133 13.78 -27.13 -3.46
C ILE A 133 15.11 -27.34 -2.72
N LEU A 134 15.14 -28.17 -1.68
CA LEU A 134 16.37 -28.48 -0.94
C LEU A 134 17.44 -29.08 -1.85
N ARG A 135 17.07 -30.02 -2.73
CA ARG A 135 18.01 -30.61 -3.72
C ARG A 135 18.54 -29.57 -4.71
N GLN A 136 17.73 -28.60 -5.11
CA GLN A 136 18.14 -27.54 -6.04
C GLN A 136 19.07 -26.50 -5.39
N VAL A 137 18.94 -26.27 -4.08
CA VAL A 137 19.78 -25.31 -3.33
C VAL A 137 21.10 -25.94 -2.86
N SER A 138 21.15 -27.27 -2.69
CA SER A 138 22.35 -28.00 -2.26
C SER A 138 23.33 -28.38 -3.39
N ASN A 139 22.99 -28.07 -4.64
CA ASN A 139 23.86 -28.20 -5.82
C ASN A 139 24.34 -26.81 -6.27
#